data_AF-A0A535HSM8-F1
#
_entry.id   AF-A0A535HSM8-F1
#
_cell.length_a   1.000
_cell.length_b   1.000
_cell.length_c   1.000
_cell.angle_alpha   90.00
_cell.angle_beta   90.00
_cell.angle_gamma   90.00
#
_symmetry.space_group_name_H-M   'P 1'
#
loop_
_entity.id
_entity.type
_entity.pdbx_description
1 polymer ?
#
loop_
_entity_poly.entity_id
_entity_poly.type
_entity_poly.pdbx_seq_one_letter_code
_entity_poly.pdbx_strand_id
1 'polypeptide(L)'
;MALPQVEVLIIGSGAGGGIAAWVLAEAGFRVLVLEKGPWLDETAFSNDDIKFGYRDFYTQDILIEPRTFRNDPNATALVNHASPLSRCVGGGTLHYGAASFRFIPDMFRMASLYGVPPGSTLVDWPLSYAELEPHYAAVEQAVGIAGIAPGFSAPTGYPGESVQPPANPLAARFGLHYSQPYPLPPVNQRYDGLAFAAACDSLGLHAYPTPCAINTVEGFQGRHACVNCGWCNGWGCPNGSKSSTLTTVLRRAQATGRCEIRAECNVVRINVDGSGKATSVLYLDRDFAVQEQPAEVIVIACSAVETARLALLSGLDRHDGSGMIGHNLTNHHNPGAAVVITDGVHSWDNYRGAWNTTSIDDYQDLSAQPNLPGSIVFPRAGVVSMAGPSPGYPLGVGGPVSLAVGIMKPPGFYAGGGNTFSPVGGWGAGFLQTMAAGGGAGGPGAPGALAFIDAVAEDLPQFGNMVDLDPGVTDVYGLPVARVTYQNHPNDIAVGQYFIGVLP
;
A
#
# COMPACT_ATOMS: atom_id res chain seq x y z
N MET A 1 -6.28 22.91 31.05
CA MET A 1 -4.97 22.80 31.75
C MET A 1 -4.09 21.98 30.83
N ALA A 2 -2.86 22.43 30.53
CA ALA A 2 -1.96 21.69 29.66
C ALA A 2 -1.62 20.32 30.28
N LEU A 3 -1.60 19.27 29.46
CA LEU A 3 -1.25 17.92 29.91
C LEU A 3 0.23 17.86 30.32
N PRO A 4 0.64 16.89 31.17
CA PRO A 4 2.05 16.68 31.49
C PRO A 4 2.86 16.41 30.23
N GLN A 5 4.08 16.96 30.15
CA GLN A 5 4.98 16.74 29.01
C GLN A 5 5.37 15.26 28.87
N VAL A 6 5.44 14.78 27.62
CA VAL A 6 5.92 13.43 27.28
C VAL A 6 7.30 13.49 26.62
N GLU A 7 8.09 12.42 26.71
CA GLU A 7 9.42 12.35 26.09
C GLU A 7 9.30 12.28 24.56
N VAL A 8 8.56 11.30 24.04
CA VAL A 8 8.31 11.17 22.59
C VAL A 8 6.81 11.13 22.32
N LEU A 9 6.36 11.99 21.41
CA LEU A 9 5.01 11.95 20.84
C LEU A 9 5.07 11.56 19.36
N ILE A 10 4.33 10.53 18.98
CA ILE A 10 4.21 10.06 17.59
C ILE A 10 2.78 10.33 17.10
N ILE A 11 2.65 10.98 15.94
CA ILE A 11 1.37 11.31 15.33
C ILE A 11 1.09 10.32 14.20
N GLY A 12 0.14 9.41 14.42
CA GLY A 12 -0.21 8.34 13.51
C GLY A 12 0.45 7.02 13.86
N SER A 13 -0.32 5.94 13.79
CA SER A 13 0.09 4.60 14.22
C SER A 13 0.32 3.61 13.06
N GLY A 14 0.44 4.15 11.83
CA GLY A 14 0.70 3.38 10.61
C GLY A 14 2.09 2.73 10.55
N ALA A 15 2.54 2.35 9.36
CA ALA A 15 3.82 1.66 9.16
C ALA A 15 5.00 2.38 9.83
N GLY A 16 5.20 3.67 9.56
CA GLY A 16 6.29 4.45 10.15
C GLY A 16 6.12 4.66 11.66
N GLY A 17 4.94 5.13 12.09
CA GLY A 17 4.68 5.45 13.49
C GLY A 17 4.71 4.23 14.41
N GLY A 18 4.20 3.08 13.96
CA GLY A 18 4.22 1.84 14.72
C GLY A 18 5.61 1.24 14.89
N ILE A 19 6.46 1.31 13.85
CA ILE A 19 7.86 0.89 13.94
C ILE A 19 8.64 1.84 14.85
N ALA A 20 8.46 3.15 14.72
CA ALA A 20 9.10 4.13 15.59
C ALA A 20 8.71 3.92 17.07
N ALA A 21 7.41 3.69 17.34
CA ALA A 21 6.92 3.42 18.69
C ALA A 21 7.57 2.17 19.30
N TRP A 22 7.69 1.10 18.51
CA TRP A 22 8.35 -0.13 18.94
C TRP A 22 9.82 0.06 19.26
N VAL A 23 10.60 0.63 18.33
CA VAL A 23 12.04 0.84 18.50
C VAL A 23 12.32 1.72 19.72
N LEU A 24 11.57 2.83 19.87
CA LEU A 24 11.79 3.77 20.97
C LEU A 24 11.34 3.21 22.33
N ALA A 25 10.22 2.49 22.39
CA ALA A 25 9.75 1.89 23.63
C ALA A 25 10.68 0.77 24.11
N GLU A 26 11.16 -0.11 23.20
CA GLU A 26 12.14 -1.14 23.56
C GLU A 26 13.51 -0.54 23.95
N ALA A 27 13.88 0.61 23.40
CA ALA A 27 15.05 1.38 23.82
C ALA A 27 14.87 2.08 25.19
N GLY A 28 13.67 2.06 25.77
CA GLY A 28 13.38 2.57 27.12
C GLY A 28 12.77 3.96 27.17
N PHE A 29 12.45 4.60 26.04
CA PHE A 29 11.76 5.89 26.03
C PHE A 29 10.29 5.76 26.38
N ARG A 30 9.71 6.78 27.03
CA ARG A 30 8.26 6.90 27.20
C ARG A 30 7.63 7.50 25.95
N VAL A 31 6.81 6.71 25.28
CA VAL A 31 6.23 7.04 23.98
C VAL A 31 4.72 7.21 24.14
N LEU A 32 4.19 8.30 23.58
CA LEU A 32 2.76 8.51 23.38
C LEU A 32 2.47 8.50 21.88
N VAL A 33 1.58 7.62 21.43
CA VAL A 33 1.08 7.58 20.04
C VAL A 33 -0.34 8.15 20.02
N LEU A 34 -0.57 9.15 19.18
CA LEU A 34 -1.91 9.68 18.91
C LEU A 34 -2.39 9.21 17.54
N GLU A 35 -3.52 8.53 17.50
CA GLU A 35 -4.13 8.02 16.28
C GLU A 35 -5.52 8.64 16.09
N LYS A 36 -5.78 9.23 14.91
CA LYS A 36 -7.07 9.88 14.64
C LYS A 36 -8.21 8.87 14.45
N GLY A 37 -7.89 7.63 14.10
CA GLY A 37 -8.84 6.54 13.90
C GLY A 37 -9.20 5.73 15.15
N PRO A 38 -10.26 4.92 15.09
CA PRO A 38 -10.63 4.01 16.16
C PRO A 38 -9.59 2.89 16.35
N TRP A 39 -9.62 2.30 17.53
CA TRP A 39 -8.95 1.02 17.79
C TRP A 39 -9.84 -0.12 17.29
N LEU A 40 -9.47 -0.74 16.17
CA LEU A 40 -10.16 -1.91 15.63
C LEU A 40 -9.33 -3.15 15.95
N ASP A 41 -9.94 -4.19 16.50
CA ASP A 41 -9.30 -5.49 16.68
C ASP A 41 -9.71 -6.48 15.59
N GLU A 42 -9.15 -7.68 15.64
CA GLU A 42 -9.42 -8.76 14.69
C GLU A 42 -10.93 -9.06 14.54
N THR A 43 -11.73 -8.86 15.59
CA THR A 43 -13.18 -9.13 15.58
C THR A 43 -13.98 -8.08 14.81
N ALA A 44 -13.42 -6.89 14.60
CA ALA A 44 -14.01 -5.87 13.76
C ALA A 44 -13.86 -6.18 12.26
N PHE A 45 -12.99 -7.12 11.89
CA PHE A 45 -12.72 -7.47 10.50
C PHE A 45 -13.52 -8.69 10.04
N SER A 46 -13.82 -8.73 8.74
CA SER A 46 -14.57 -9.80 8.10
C SER A 46 -14.35 -9.77 6.58
N ASN A 47 -14.82 -10.80 5.88
CA ASN A 47 -14.82 -10.84 4.42
C ASN A 47 -16.01 -10.04 3.81
N ASP A 48 -16.40 -8.93 4.43
CA ASP A 48 -17.53 -8.09 4.00
C ASP A 48 -17.07 -7.03 2.99
N ASP A 49 -17.20 -7.37 1.71
CA ASP A 49 -16.94 -6.51 0.56
C ASP A 49 -17.60 -5.12 0.65
N ILE A 50 -18.85 -5.03 1.10
CA ILE A 50 -19.60 -3.77 1.12
C ILE A 50 -19.06 -2.88 2.24
N LYS A 51 -18.83 -3.46 3.43
CA LYS A 51 -18.31 -2.75 4.59
C LYS A 51 -16.98 -2.06 4.28
N PHE A 52 -16.06 -2.78 3.64
CA PHE A 52 -14.69 -2.30 3.47
C PHE A 52 -14.41 -1.64 2.12
N GLY A 53 -15.12 -2.05 1.07
CA GLY A 53 -14.92 -1.50 -0.27
C GLY A 53 -15.77 -0.27 -0.61
N TYR A 54 -16.87 -0.04 0.12
CA TYR A 54 -17.89 0.95 -0.32
C TYR A 54 -18.48 1.82 0.79
N ARG A 55 -18.26 1.51 2.07
CA ARG A 55 -18.86 2.25 3.21
C ARG A 55 -17.85 2.98 4.07
N ASP A 56 -16.63 3.15 3.56
CA ASP A 56 -15.52 3.82 4.24
C ASP A 56 -15.34 3.44 5.73
N PHE A 57 -15.60 2.18 6.09
CA PHE A 57 -15.71 1.76 7.50
C PHE A 57 -14.48 2.11 8.34
N TYR A 58 -13.30 2.06 7.73
CA TYR A 58 -12.05 2.49 8.36
C TYR A 58 -11.23 3.42 7.48
N THR A 59 -11.68 3.78 6.28
CA THR A 59 -10.97 4.70 5.39
C THR A 59 -11.48 6.12 5.63
N GLN A 60 -10.91 7.08 4.89
CA GLN A 60 -11.36 8.46 4.94
C GLN A 60 -12.77 8.59 4.36
N ASP A 61 -13.76 8.87 5.19
CA ASP A 61 -15.14 9.14 4.74
C ASP A 61 -15.21 10.50 4.04
N ILE A 62 -15.62 10.47 2.77
CA ILE A 62 -15.69 11.65 1.90
C ILE A 62 -16.73 12.68 2.37
N LEU A 63 -17.71 12.29 3.17
CA LEU A 63 -18.73 13.19 3.70
C LEU A 63 -18.29 13.91 4.98
N ILE A 64 -17.35 13.32 5.73
CA ILE A 64 -16.90 13.83 7.04
C ILE A 64 -15.58 14.58 6.91
N GLU A 65 -14.62 13.98 6.23
CA GLU A 65 -13.28 14.54 6.07
C GLU A 65 -12.82 14.38 4.61
N PRO A 66 -13.48 15.07 3.64
CA PRO A 66 -13.18 14.94 2.23
C PRO A 66 -11.73 15.31 1.91
N ARG A 67 -11.31 14.92 0.70
CA ARG A 67 -10.15 15.50 0.03
C ARG A 67 -10.60 16.04 -1.31
N THR A 68 -9.87 17.02 -1.83
CA THR A 68 -10.08 17.48 -3.20
C THR A 68 -8.94 17.03 -4.09
N PHE A 69 -9.24 16.84 -5.37
CA PHE A 69 -8.28 16.38 -6.37
C PHE A 69 -8.34 17.27 -7.61
N ARG A 70 -7.17 17.52 -8.21
CA ARG A 70 -7.01 18.09 -9.54
C ARG A 70 -5.78 17.47 -10.22
N ASN A 71 -5.80 17.42 -11.54
CA ASN A 71 -4.66 16.97 -12.34
C ASN A 71 -3.68 18.09 -12.70
N ASP A 72 -4.13 19.34 -12.71
CA ASP A 72 -3.32 20.53 -13.02
C ASP A 72 -3.44 21.55 -11.87
N PRO A 73 -2.34 22.17 -11.40
CA PRO A 73 -2.37 23.22 -10.38
C PRO A 73 -3.28 24.43 -10.69
N ASN A 74 -3.64 24.66 -11.95
CA ASN A 74 -4.54 25.72 -12.40
C ASN A 74 -5.99 25.24 -12.56
N ALA A 75 -6.25 23.93 -12.48
CA ALA A 75 -7.59 23.38 -12.54
C ALA A 75 -8.34 23.55 -11.20
N THR A 76 -9.67 23.59 -11.31
CA THR A 76 -10.55 23.53 -10.14
C THR A 76 -10.46 22.14 -9.52
N ALA A 77 -10.15 22.08 -8.22
CA ALA A 77 -10.17 20.82 -7.49
C ALA A 77 -11.62 20.42 -7.16
N LEU A 78 -11.88 19.11 -7.23
CA LEU A 78 -13.18 18.53 -6.93
C LEU A 78 -13.05 17.53 -5.78
N VAL A 79 -14.08 17.45 -4.94
CA VAL A 79 -14.16 16.44 -3.88
C VAL A 79 -14.02 15.04 -4.48
N ASN A 80 -13.07 14.25 -3.96
CA ASN A 80 -12.67 12.96 -4.52
C ASN A 80 -12.13 12.02 -3.42
N HIS A 81 -12.24 10.70 -3.60
CA HIS A 81 -11.56 9.69 -2.77
C HIS A 81 -10.06 9.60 -3.11
N ALA A 82 -9.34 10.72 -3.06
CA ALA A 82 -7.91 10.74 -3.34
C ALA A 82 -7.12 10.08 -2.19
N SER A 83 -6.40 8.99 -2.49
CA SER A 83 -5.57 8.24 -1.54
C SER A 83 -6.36 7.76 -0.29
N PRO A 84 -7.39 6.92 -0.42
CA PRO A 84 -8.30 6.55 0.68
C PRO A 84 -7.64 5.55 1.65
N LEU A 85 -6.58 5.97 2.35
CA LEU A 85 -5.85 5.18 3.31
C LEU A 85 -6.67 4.96 4.59
N SER A 86 -6.42 3.85 5.26
CA SER A 86 -7.05 3.55 6.54
C SER A 86 -6.73 4.58 7.62
N ARG A 87 -7.77 4.93 8.36
CA ARG A 87 -7.84 5.72 9.58
C ARG A 87 -8.24 4.80 10.75
N CYS A 88 -7.28 4.10 11.33
CA CYS A 88 -7.45 3.26 12.53
C CYS A 88 -6.08 2.92 13.12
N VAL A 89 -6.05 2.38 14.34
CA VAL A 89 -4.79 1.94 14.96
C VAL A 89 -4.12 0.87 14.09
N GLY A 90 -2.91 1.17 13.60
CA GLY A 90 -2.20 0.34 12.62
C GLY A 90 -2.16 0.93 11.20
N GLY A 91 -3.03 1.91 10.92
CA GLY A 91 -3.10 2.66 9.67
C GLY A 91 -3.12 1.78 8.42
N GLY A 92 -2.38 2.18 7.39
CA GLY A 92 -2.38 1.48 6.09
C GLY A 92 -1.96 0.01 6.13
N THR A 93 -1.23 -0.41 7.17
CA THR A 93 -0.80 -1.81 7.32
C THR A 93 -1.96 -2.75 7.68
N LEU A 94 -3.15 -2.23 7.99
CA LEU A 94 -4.34 -3.06 8.13
C LEU A 94 -5.00 -3.38 6.78
N HIS A 95 -4.96 -2.50 5.78
CA HIS A 95 -5.64 -2.72 4.50
C HIS A 95 -4.73 -3.22 3.38
N TYR A 96 -3.43 -2.92 3.38
CA TYR A 96 -2.51 -3.30 2.30
C TYR A 96 -2.52 -4.80 1.90
N GLY A 97 -1.97 -5.11 0.73
CA GLY A 97 -1.84 -6.48 0.21
C GLY A 97 -0.73 -7.31 0.84
N ALA A 98 0.08 -6.72 1.72
CA ALA A 98 1.22 -7.33 2.42
C ALA A 98 2.42 -7.77 1.56
N ALA A 99 2.45 -7.49 0.26
CA ALA A 99 3.68 -7.62 -0.53
C ALA A 99 4.78 -6.69 0.04
N SER A 100 5.98 -7.22 0.24
CA SER A 100 7.02 -6.62 1.09
C SER A 100 8.42 -6.73 0.43
N PHE A 101 8.61 -5.99 -0.65
CA PHE A 101 9.89 -5.95 -1.38
C PHE A 101 10.92 -5.04 -0.71
N ARG A 102 12.21 -5.37 -0.86
CA ARG A 102 13.30 -4.43 -0.61
C ARG A 102 13.51 -3.57 -1.87
N PHE A 103 13.98 -2.33 -1.71
CA PHE A 103 14.54 -1.60 -2.84
C PHE A 103 15.81 -2.30 -3.34
N ILE A 104 16.05 -2.30 -4.64
CA ILE A 104 17.33 -2.73 -5.19
C ILE A 104 18.37 -1.61 -5.05
N PRO A 105 19.68 -1.92 -4.92
CA PRO A 105 20.75 -0.94 -4.82
C PRO A 105 20.70 0.22 -5.82
N ASP A 106 20.30 -0.03 -7.06
CA ASP A 106 20.24 1.00 -8.10
C ASP A 106 19.15 2.05 -7.84
N MET A 107 18.10 1.73 -7.08
CA MET A 107 17.04 2.68 -6.70
C MET A 107 17.55 3.81 -5.79
N PHE A 108 18.70 3.61 -5.13
CA PHE A 108 19.31 4.64 -4.29
C PHE A 108 20.14 5.67 -5.08
N ARG A 109 20.41 5.39 -6.36
CA ARG A 109 21.33 6.18 -7.21
C ARG A 109 20.81 6.38 -8.63
N MET A 110 19.49 6.51 -8.78
CA MET A 110 18.84 6.56 -10.09
C MET A 110 19.21 7.79 -10.93
N ALA A 111 19.37 8.97 -10.31
CA ALA A 111 19.81 10.16 -11.04
C ALA A 111 21.24 9.99 -11.56
N SER A 112 22.13 9.38 -10.77
CA SER A 112 23.50 9.06 -11.22
C SER A 112 23.55 8.01 -12.33
N LEU A 113 22.68 7.00 -12.30
CA LEU A 113 22.70 5.90 -13.27
C LEU A 113 21.97 6.22 -14.58
N TYR A 114 20.80 6.85 -14.49
CA TYR A 114 19.89 7.04 -15.62
C TYR A 114 19.76 8.52 -16.04
N GLY A 115 20.36 9.44 -15.30
CA GLY A 115 20.16 10.88 -15.47
C GLY A 115 18.85 11.38 -14.83
N VAL A 116 18.64 12.68 -14.91
CA VAL A 116 17.40 13.33 -14.43
C VAL A 116 16.48 13.60 -15.62
N PRO A 117 15.31 12.93 -15.70
CA PRO A 117 14.39 13.13 -16.81
C PRO A 117 13.84 14.56 -16.86
N PRO A 118 13.63 15.17 -18.04
CA PRO A 118 13.08 16.51 -18.15
C PRO A 118 11.71 16.63 -17.48
N GLY A 119 11.56 17.58 -16.55
CA GLY A 119 10.31 17.77 -15.80
C GLY A 119 10.25 17.00 -14.47
N SER A 120 11.21 16.13 -14.19
CA SER A 120 11.36 15.46 -12.91
C SER A 120 12.29 16.23 -11.96
N THR A 121 12.04 16.08 -10.66
CA THR A 121 12.89 16.53 -9.55
C THR A 121 13.74 15.40 -8.98
N LEU A 122 13.95 14.32 -9.74
CA LEU A 122 14.67 13.14 -9.30
C LEU A 122 16.06 13.50 -8.76
N VAL A 123 16.36 12.97 -7.58
CA VAL A 123 17.66 13.04 -6.93
C VAL A 123 18.05 11.66 -6.42
N ASP A 124 19.34 11.44 -6.25
CA ASP A 124 19.82 10.24 -5.56
C ASP A 124 19.49 10.32 -4.07
N TRP A 125 19.28 9.15 -3.48
CA TRP A 125 19.07 9.05 -2.04
C TRP A 125 20.38 9.40 -1.32
N PRO A 126 20.32 10.10 -0.17
CA PRO A 126 21.51 10.36 0.65
C PRO A 126 21.94 9.13 1.48
N LEU A 127 21.36 7.97 1.20
CA LEU A 127 21.59 6.69 1.86
C LEU A 127 21.78 5.62 0.80
N SER A 128 22.52 4.57 1.14
CA SER A 128 22.72 3.39 0.30
C SER A 128 21.89 2.20 0.77
N TYR A 129 21.71 1.22 -0.13
CA TYR A 129 21.15 -0.07 0.24
C TYR A 129 21.92 -0.74 1.39
N ALA A 130 23.25 -0.66 1.40
CA ALA A 130 24.08 -1.28 2.44
C ALA A 130 23.82 -0.69 3.82
N GLU A 131 23.52 0.62 3.91
CA GLU A 131 23.14 1.27 5.17
C GLU A 131 21.74 0.84 5.62
N LEU A 132 20.81 0.57 4.69
CA LEU A 132 19.46 0.13 5.02
C LEU A 132 19.30 -1.38 5.20
N GLU A 133 20.23 -2.20 4.71
CA GLU A 133 20.16 -3.68 4.78
C GLU A 133 19.88 -4.19 6.20
N PRO A 134 20.58 -3.74 7.25
CA PRO A 134 20.32 -4.21 8.61
C PRO A 134 18.93 -3.80 9.10
N HIS A 135 18.40 -2.68 8.63
CA HIS A 135 17.07 -2.19 8.96
C HIS A 135 15.98 -2.97 8.23
N TYR A 136 16.21 -3.35 6.97
CA TYR A 136 15.33 -4.29 6.26
C TYR A 136 15.25 -5.62 7.01
N ALA A 137 16.40 -6.22 7.35
CA ALA A 137 16.45 -7.48 8.09
C ALA A 137 15.71 -7.38 9.45
N ALA A 138 15.94 -6.30 10.20
CA ALA A 138 15.27 -6.09 11.48
C ALA A 138 13.75 -5.98 11.35
N VAL A 139 13.25 -5.22 10.37
CA VAL A 139 11.81 -5.10 10.12
C VAL A 139 11.23 -6.42 9.66
N GLU A 140 11.91 -7.13 8.76
CA GLU A 140 11.46 -8.44 8.24
C GLU A 140 11.20 -9.44 9.38
N GLN A 141 12.13 -9.51 10.34
CA GLN A 141 12.00 -10.33 11.55
C GLN A 141 10.87 -9.83 12.46
N ALA A 142 10.77 -8.51 12.66
CA ALA A 142 9.84 -7.92 13.60
C ALA A 142 8.37 -8.04 13.16
N VAL A 143 8.08 -7.89 11.87
CA VAL A 143 6.71 -7.97 11.34
C VAL A 143 6.34 -9.34 10.79
N GLY A 144 7.31 -10.25 10.68
CA GLY A 144 7.10 -11.63 10.20
C GLY A 144 6.87 -11.67 8.70
N ILE A 145 7.92 -11.39 7.92
CA ILE A 145 7.88 -11.56 6.46
C ILE A 145 8.11 -13.03 6.09
N ALA A 146 7.25 -13.56 5.24
CA ALA A 146 7.32 -14.88 4.64
C ALA A 146 7.94 -14.80 3.25
N GLY A 147 8.86 -15.70 2.90
CA GLY A 147 9.47 -15.74 1.58
C GLY A 147 10.70 -16.63 1.49
N ILE A 148 11.41 -16.58 0.37
CA ILE A 148 12.74 -17.19 0.20
C ILE A 148 13.75 -16.08 -0.08
N ALA A 149 14.57 -15.76 0.92
CA ALA A 149 15.62 -14.76 0.73
C ALA A 149 16.73 -15.32 -0.19
N PRO A 150 17.20 -14.55 -1.18
CA PRO A 150 18.34 -14.93 -2.01
C PRO A 150 19.55 -15.37 -1.17
N GLY A 151 20.14 -16.51 -1.51
CA GLY A 151 21.25 -17.12 -0.77
C GLY A 151 20.84 -17.99 0.42
N PHE A 152 19.54 -18.11 0.71
CA PHE A 152 19.00 -18.97 1.77
C PHE A 152 18.02 -20.00 1.20
N SER A 153 17.83 -21.09 1.95
CA SER A 153 16.78 -22.07 1.70
C SER A 153 15.63 -21.85 2.67
N ALA A 154 14.39 -22.03 2.21
CA ALA A 154 13.24 -22.07 3.11
C ALA A 154 13.31 -23.33 4.01
N PRO A 155 12.75 -23.29 5.23
CA PRO A 155 12.54 -24.49 6.05
C PRO A 155 11.70 -25.54 5.28
N THR A 156 11.89 -26.83 5.55
CA THR A 156 11.12 -27.90 4.89
C THR A 156 9.82 -28.23 5.64
N GLY A 157 8.82 -28.79 4.94
CA GLY A 157 7.58 -29.32 5.53
C GLY A 157 6.44 -28.31 5.68
N TYR A 158 6.54 -27.13 5.08
CA TYR A 158 5.44 -26.16 5.02
C TYR A 158 4.46 -26.50 3.89
N PRO A 159 3.18 -26.12 4.01
CA PRO A 159 2.22 -26.34 2.93
C PRO A 159 2.69 -25.73 1.60
N GLY A 160 2.53 -26.46 0.50
CA GLY A 160 2.89 -25.96 -0.84
C GLY A 160 4.38 -25.99 -1.18
N GLU A 161 5.27 -26.48 -0.32
CA GLU A 161 6.73 -26.55 -0.58
C GLU A 161 7.11 -27.12 -1.95
N SER A 162 6.42 -28.17 -2.41
CA SER A 162 6.74 -28.88 -3.67
C SER A 162 6.41 -28.10 -4.95
N VAL A 163 5.74 -26.96 -4.84
CA VAL A 163 5.32 -26.14 -6.00
C VAL A 163 5.82 -24.69 -5.90
N GLN A 164 6.75 -24.42 -4.99
CA GLN A 164 7.31 -23.08 -4.84
C GLN A 164 8.33 -22.78 -5.95
N PRO A 165 8.25 -21.59 -6.58
CA PRO A 165 9.36 -21.09 -7.39
C PRO A 165 10.63 -20.91 -6.56
N PRO A 166 11.81 -20.83 -7.18
CA PRO A 166 13.07 -20.58 -6.47
C PRO A 166 13.13 -19.16 -5.88
N ALA A 167 14.11 -18.88 -5.02
CA ALA A 167 14.44 -17.51 -4.63
C ALA A 167 14.77 -16.66 -5.87
N ASN A 168 14.57 -15.34 -5.78
CA ASN A 168 14.78 -14.40 -6.89
C ASN A 168 16.14 -14.61 -7.59
N PRO A 169 16.16 -15.17 -8.81
CA PRO A 169 17.41 -15.48 -9.53
C PRO A 169 18.20 -14.24 -9.93
N LEU A 170 17.53 -13.09 -10.04
CA LEU A 170 18.14 -11.83 -10.47
C LEU A 170 18.76 -11.05 -9.30
N ALA A 171 18.61 -11.51 -8.05
CA ALA A 171 19.11 -10.80 -6.88
C ALA A 171 20.61 -10.47 -6.96
N ALA A 172 21.43 -11.42 -7.43
CA ALA A 172 22.87 -11.19 -7.61
C ALA A 172 23.17 -10.13 -8.69
N ARG A 173 22.39 -10.11 -9.78
CA ARG A 173 22.51 -9.09 -10.84
C ARG A 173 22.22 -7.70 -10.30
N PHE A 174 21.22 -7.57 -9.42
CA PHE A 174 20.86 -6.30 -8.80
C PHE A 174 21.74 -5.92 -7.60
N GLY A 175 22.66 -6.79 -7.18
CA GLY A 175 23.47 -6.57 -5.98
C GLY A 175 22.66 -6.64 -4.67
N LEU A 176 21.48 -7.27 -4.69
CA LEU A 176 20.70 -7.51 -3.49
C LEU A 176 21.46 -8.48 -2.58
N HIS A 177 21.61 -8.10 -1.31
CA HIS A 177 22.27 -8.90 -0.29
C HIS A 177 21.39 -9.01 0.95
N TYR A 178 21.31 -10.21 1.51
CA TYR A 178 20.55 -10.51 2.71
C TYR A 178 21.51 -11.02 3.78
N SER A 179 21.56 -10.33 4.92
CA SER A 179 22.36 -10.76 6.07
C SER A 179 21.67 -11.87 6.87
N GLN A 180 20.34 -12.00 6.75
CA GLN A 180 19.51 -13.01 7.39
C GLN A 180 18.40 -13.52 6.45
N PRO A 181 17.91 -14.75 6.65
CA PRO A 181 16.73 -15.23 5.93
C PRO A 181 15.47 -14.50 6.40
N TYR A 182 14.41 -14.58 5.59
CA TYR A 182 13.06 -14.27 6.08
C TYR A 182 12.69 -15.18 7.27
N PRO A 183 11.96 -14.67 8.29
CA PRO A 183 11.62 -15.47 9.48
C PRO A 183 10.64 -16.61 9.21
N LEU A 184 9.92 -16.57 8.08
CA LEU A 184 8.84 -17.48 7.77
C LEU A 184 8.99 -18.07 6.36
N PRO A 185 8.59 -19.34 6.14
CA PRO A 185 8.55 -19.91 4.80
C PRO A 185 7.51 -19.18 3.94
N PRO A 186 7.65 -19.21 2.59
CA PRO A 186 6.75 -18.56 1.66
C PRO A 186 5.27 -18.86 1.89
N VAL A 187 4.42 -17.92 1.50
CA VAL A 187 2.97 -18.19 1.40
C VAL A 187 2.70 -19.27 0.36
N ASN A 188 1.59 -19.99 0.52
CA ASN A 188 1.13 -20.94 -0.49
C ASN A 188 0.89 -20.22 -1.81
N GLN A 189 1.35 -20.82 -2.89
CA GLN A 189 1.08 -20.30 -4.24
C GLN A 189 -0.39 -20.47 -4.58
N ARG A 190 -0.98 -19.42 -5.15
CA ARG A 190 -2.28 -19.55 -5.82
C ARG A 190 -2.10 -20.26 -7.16
N TYR A 191 -3.19 -20.79 -7.69
CA TYR A 191 -3.16 -21.47 -8.99
C TYR A 191 -2.66 -20.55 -10.11
N ASP A 192 -3.16 -19.32 -10.17
CA ASP A 192 -2.76 -18.33 -11.15
C ASP A 192 -1.30 -17.87 -10.99
N GLY A 193 -0.76 -17.88 -9.77
CA GLY A 193 0.67 -17.72 -9.51
C GLY A 193 1.53 -18.83 -10.13
N LEU A 194 1.07 -20.09 -10.04
CA LEU A 194 1.74 -21.23 -10.68
C LEU A 194 1.67 -21.14 -12.21
N ALA A 195 0.50 -20.78 -12.76
CA ALA A 195 0.32 -20.58 -14.19
C ALA A 195 1.22 -19.45 -14.71
N PHE A 196 1.32 -18.34 -13.97
CA PHE A 196 2.20 -17.23 -14.28
C PHE A 196 3.67 -17.62 -14.23
N ALA A 197 4.10 -18.39 -13.22
CA ALA A 197 5.46 -18.89 -13.15
C ALA A 197 5.81 -19.76 -14.37
N ALA A 198 4.91 -20.66 -14.77
CA ALA A 198 5.10 -21.50 -15.96
C ALA A 198 5.16 -20.67 -17.26
N ALA A 199 4.33 -19.62 -17.38
CA ALA A 199 4.40 -18.69 -18.51
C ALA A 199 5.74 -17.95 -18.54
N CYS A 200 6.19 -17.43 -17.39
CA CYS A 200 7.48 -16.78 -17.24
C CYS A 200 8.64 -17.70 -17.66
N ASP A 201 8.66 -18.95 -17.19
CA ASP A 201 9.68 -19.93 -17.56
C ASP A 201 9.72 -20.18 -19.08
N SER A 202 8.54 -20.23 -19.73
CA SER A 202 8.44 -20.43 -21.18
C SER A 202 8.98 -19.24 -22.01
N LEU A 203 9.01 -18.05 -21.40
CA LEU A 203 9.52 -16.81 -21.98
C LEU A 203 10.96 -16.51 -21.54
N GLY A 204 11.55 -17.34 -20.67
CA GLY A 204 12.88 -17.11 -20.10
C GLY A 204 12.93 -15.99 -19.04
N LEU A 205 11.80 -15.71 -18.40
CA LEU A 205 11.66 -14.78 -17.27
C LEU A 205 11.79 -15.52 -15.94
N HIS A 206 12.02 -14.80 -14.84
CA HIS A 206 12.51 -15.39 -13.59
C HIS A 206 11.53 -15.21 -12.42
N ALA A 207 10.52 -16.08 -12.37
CA ALA A 207 9.52 -16.06 -11.30
C ALA A 207 10.10 -16.48 -9.94
N TYR A 208 9.68 -15.77 -8.88
CA TYR A 208 10.03 -16.05 -7.50
C TYR A 208 8.83 -15.85 -6.57
N PRO A 209 8.80 -16.49 -5.38
CA PRO A 209 7.71 -16.28 -4.44
C PRO A 209 7.78 -14.87 -3.86
N THR A 210 6.68 -14.14 -3.95
CA THR A 210 6.58 -12.77 -3.43
C THR A 210 6.84 -12.76 -1.92
N PRO A 211 7.75 -11.92 -1.40
CA PRO A 211 7.90 -11.73 0.03
C PRO A 211 6.64 -11.07 0.59
N CYS A 212 6.02 -11.69 1.59
CA CYS A 212 4.71 -11.29 2.09
C CYS A 212 4.74 -11.14 3.62
N ALA A 213 4.23 -10.03 4.15
CA ALA A 213 4.01 -9.83 5.59
C ALA A 213 2.78 -10.63 6.07
N ILE A 214 2.86 -11.96 5.96
CA ILE A 214 1.79 -12.90 6.26
C ILE A 214 2.39 -14.03 7.10
N ASN A 215 1.76 -14.30 8.24
CA ASN A 215 2.19 -15.37 9.11
C ASN A 215 1.80 -16.73 8.51
N THR A 216 2.79 -17.54 8.14
CA THR A 216 2.58 -18.87 7.54
C THR A 216 2.72 -20.02 8.54
N VAL A 217 3.16 -19.74 9.76
CA VAL A 217 3.41 -20.73 10.81
C VAL A 217 2.60 -20.41 12.06
N GLU A 218 1.90 -21.41 12.59
CA GLU A 218 1.07 -21.24 13.78
C GLU A 218 1.94 -20.90 15.00
N GLY A 219 1.54 -19.89 15.76
CA GLY A 219 2.22 -19.48 16.99
C GLY A 219 3.44 -18.59 16.81
N PHE A 220 3.87 -18.29 15.58
CA PHE A 220 4.96 -17.32 15.36
C PHE A 220 4.56 -15.96 15.95
N GLN A 221 5.34 -15.49 16.93
CA GLN A 221 5.05 -14.29 17.74
C GLN A 221 3.62 -14.30 18.35
N GLY A 222 3.10 -15.48 18.68
CA GLY A 222 1.77 -15.62 19.29
C GLY A 222 0.61 -15.37 18.32
N ARG A 223 0.85 -15.37 17.00
CA ARG A 223 -0.17 -15.15 15.96
C ARG A 223 -0.56 -16.46 15.28
N HIS A 224 -1.79 -16.49 14.78
CA HIS A 224 -2.29 -17.61 13.98
C HIS A 224 -1.70 -17.65 12.58
N ALA A 225 -1.52 -18.85 12.02
CA ALA A 225 -1.17 -19.06 10.63
C ALA A 225 -2.30 -18.59 9.70
N CYS A 226 -1.93 -18.15 8.49
CA CYS A 226 -2.86 -17.74 7.47
C CYS A 226 -3.76 -18.90 7.05
N VAL A 227 -5.08 -18.66 7.07
CA VAL A 227 -6.09 -19.61 6.61
C VAL A 227 -6.40 -19.48 5.12
N ASN A 228 -5.61 -18.69 4.38
CA ASN A 228 -5.74 -18.46 2.94
C ASN A 228 -7.14 -17.97 2.52
N CYS A 229 -7.75 -17.09 3.33
CA CYS A 229 -9.13 -16.67 3.08
C CYS A 229 -9.29 -15.90 1.78
N GLY A 230 -8.31 -15.09 1.37
CA GLY A 230 -8.35 -14.29 0.13
C GLY A 230 -8.51 -12.77 0.28
N TRP A 231 -8.95 -12.31 1.45
CA TRP A 231 -9.33 -10.92 1.68
C TRP A 231 -8.17 -10.20 2.35
N CYS A 232 -7.12 -9.94 1.57
CA CYS A 232 -5.93 -9.24 2.06
C CYS A 232 -5.95 -7.76 1.65
N ASN A 233 -5.83 -7.45 0.35
CA ASN A 233 -5.71 -6.07 -0.11
C ASN A 233 -7.07 -5.36 -0.10
N GLY A 234 -7.23 -4.35 0.74
CA GLY A 234 -8.49 -3.64 1.01
C GLY A 234 -9.30 -4.20 2.18
N TRP A 235 -8.78 -5.16 2.93
CA TRP A 235 -9.45 -5.74 4.12
C TRP A 235 -8.52 -5.90 5.31
N GLY A 236 -9.06 -5.71 6.51
CA GLY A 236 -8.40 -6.15 7.73
C GLY A 236 -8.46 -7.68 7.86
N CYS A 237 -7.44 -8.29 8.47
CA CYS A 237 -7.39 -9.75 8.62
C CYS A 237 -8.12 -10.20 9.89
N PRO A 238 -9.22 -10.99 9.78
CA PRO A 238 -10.01 -11.40 10.93
C PRO A 238 -9.33 -12.41 11.86
N ASN A 239 -8.22 -13.01 11.41
CA ASN A 239 -7.44 -13.99 12.19
C ASN A 239 -6.08 -13.44 12.65
N GLY A 240 -5.77 -12.17 12.35
CA GLY A 240 -4.47 -11.56 12.70
C GLY A 240 -3.25 -12.14 11.95
N SER A 241 -3.47 -12.98 10.93
CA SER A 241 -2.40 -13.64 10.18
C SER A 241 -1.74 -12.73 9.14
N LYS A 242 -2.45 -11.78 8.54
CA LYS A 242 -1.82 -10.69 7.78
C LYS A 242 -1.18 -9.73 8.77
N SER A 243 0.10 -9.46 8.61
CA SER A 243 0.84 -8.57 9.52
C SER A 243 0.30 -7.15 9.43
N SER A 244 0.31 -6.45 10.55
CA SER A 244 0.07 -5.02 10.64
C SER A 244 0.84 -4.50 11.84
N THR A 245 1.11 -3.19 11.91
CA THR A 245 1.74 -2.62 13.11
C THR A 245 0.88 -2.85 14.35
N LEU A 246 -0.46 -2.86 14.21
CA LEU A 246 -1.41 -3.21 15.27
C LEU A 246 -1.15 -4.61 15.84
N THR A 247 -1.07 -5.63 14.99
CA THR A 247 -0.98 -7.04 15.42
C THR A 247 0.44 -7.47 15.78
N THR A 248 1.46 -6.65 15.46
CA THR A 248 2.88 -6.94 15.72
C THR A 248 3.51 -5.92 16.66
N VAL A 249 4.13 -4.89 16.10
CA VAL A 249 5.09 -4.03 16.79
C VAL A 249 4.44 -3.07 17.80
N LEU A 250 3.18 -2.64 17.60
CA LEU A 250 2.47 -1.81 18.58
C LEU A 250 2.12 -2.58 19.84
N ARG A 251 1.67 -3.85 19.72
CA ARG A 251 1.45 -4.73 20.88
C ARG A 251 2.73 -4.95 21.66
N ARG A 252 3.85 -5.16 20.96
CA ARG A 252 5.19 -5.27 21.57
C ARG A 252 5.59 -3.98 22.29
N ALA A 253 5.38 -2.82 21.64
CA ALA A 253 5.66 -1.51 22.23
C ALA A 253 4.87 -1.31 23.54
N GLN A 254 3.57 -1.62 23.55
CA GLN A 254 2.73 -1.51 24.75
C GLN A 254 3.16 -2.48 25.86
N ALA A 255 3.58 -3.70 25.50
CA ALA A 255 4.02 -4.72 26.46
C ALA A 255 5.26 -4.30 27.26
N THR A 256 6.04 -3.33 26.78
CA THR A 256 7.15 -2.73 27.56
C THR A 256 6.66 -1.93 28.78
N GLY A 257 5.38 -1.55 28.83
CA GLY A 257 4.83 -0.61 29.81
C GLY A 257 5.25 0.85 29.58
N ARG A 258 5.93 1.16 28.47
CA ARG A 258 6.45 2.51 28.14
C ARG A 258 5.80 3.17 26.94
N CYS A 259 4.90 2.48 26.24
CA CYS A 259 4.16 3.01 25.10
C CYS A 259 2.68 3.11 25.42
N GLU A 260 2.15 4.34 25.43
CA GLU A 260 0.72 4.62 25.46
C GLU A 260 0.24 4.92 24.04
N ILE A 261 -0.91 4.36 23.66
CA ILE A 261 -1.55 4.63 22.36
C ILE A 261 -2.96 5.13 22.65
N ARG A 262 -3.27 6.33 22.17
CA ARG A 262 -4.60 6.95 22.27
C ARG A 262 -5.25 6.98 20.88
N ALA A 263 -6.25 6.14 20.70
CA ALA A 263 -7.11 6.15 19.52
C ALA A 263 -8.09 7.33 19.57
N GLU A 264 -8.70 7.65 18.43
CA GLU A 264 -9.68 8.73 18.26
C GLU A 264 -9.16 10.09 18.75
N CYS A 265 -7.87 10.34 18.55
CA CYS A 265 -7.16 11.57 18.89
C CYS A 265 -6.62 12.21 17.61
N ASN A 266 -7.37 13.16 17.05
CA ASN A 266 -7.02 13.81 15.79
C ASN A 266 -6.12 15.03 16.03
N VAL A 267 -4.83 14.93 15.70
CA VAL A 267 -3.91 16.07 15.82
C VAL A 267 -4.20 17.07 14.70
N VAL A 268 -4.46 18.31 15.08
CA VAL A 268 -4.87 19.40 14.17
C VAL A 268 -3.82 20.49 14.02
N ARG A 269 -2.85 20.56 14.95
CA ARG A 269 -1.78 21.56 14.91
C ARG A 269 -0.55 21.10 15.70
N ILE A 270 0.63 21.45 15.22
CA ILE A 270 1.90 21.41 15.94
C ILE A 270 2.26 22.85 16.30
N ASN A 271 2.48 23.11 17.58
CA ASN A 271 2.97 24.40 18.05
C ASN A 271 4.50 24.43 18.00
N VAL A 272 5.04 25.56 17.56
CA VAL A 272 6.46 25.83 17.50
C VAL A 272 6.79 27.10 18.29
N ASP A 273 7.99 27.17 18.84
CA ASP A 273 8.50 28.40 19.48
C ASP A 273 9.08 29.38 18.45
N GLY A 274 9.59 30.52 18.94
CA GLY A 274 10.18 31.55 18.07
C GLY A 274 11.43 31.12 17.28
N SER A 275 12.04 29.98 17.63
CA SER A 275 13.14 29.38 16.88
C SER A 275 12.68 28.40 15.80
N GLY A 276 11.38 28.07 15.75
CA GLY A 276 10.82 27.03 14.89
C GLY A 276 10.87 25.63 15.50
N LYS A 277 11.32 25.48 16.76
CA LYS A 277 11.32 24.18 17.45
C LYS A 277 9.91 23.81 17.87
N ALA A 278 9.47 22.58 17.56
CA ALA A 278 8.18 22.06 18.01
C ALA A 278 8.14 21.86 19.53
N THR A 279 7.03 22.25 20.17
CA THR A 279 6.88 22.28 21.64
C THR A 279 5.68 21.49 22.15
N SER A 280 4.58 21.47 21.41
CA SER A 280 3.36 20.75 21.76
C SER A 280 2.53 20.43 20.52
N VAL A 281 1.54 19.55 20.68
CA VAL A 281 0.51 19.31 19.67
C VAL A 281 -0.85 19.66 20.23
N LEU A 282 -1.70 20.25 19.39
CA LEU A 282 -3.14 20.39 19.64
C LEU A 282 -3.86 19.24 18.95
N TYR A 283 -4.74 18.57 19.67
CA TYR A 283 -5.56 17.49 19.12
C TYR A 283 -6.99 17.55 19.63
N LEU A 284 -7.91 17.02 18.83
CA LEU A 284 -9.29 16.74 19.22
C LEU A 284 -9.34 15.33 19.80
N ASP A 285 -9.81 15.18 21.03
CA ASP A 285 -10.07 13.85 21.60
C ASP A 285 -11.40 13.26 21.10
N ARG A 286 -11.75 12.07 21.61
CA ARG A 286 -12.97 11.32 21.26
C ARG A 286 -14.27 12.09 21.50
N ASP A 287 -14.26 13.09 22.36
CA ASP A 287 -15.42 13.92 22.71
C ASP A 287 -15.36 15.28 21.97
N PHE A 288 -14.45 15.40 21.00
CA PHE A 288 -14.14 16.60 20.23
C PHE A 288 -13.63 17.77 21.08
N ALA A 289 -13.14 17.49 22.30
CA ALA A 289 -12.51 18.50 23.12
C ALA A 289 -11.07 18.75 22.67
N VAL A 290 -10.68 20.02 22.63
CA VAL A 290 -9.32 20.42 22.28
C VAL A 290 -8.41 20.17 23.46
N GLN A 291 -7.36 19.40 23.22
CA GLN A 291 -6.30 19.09 24.16
C GLN A 291 -4.96 19.65 23.66
N GLU A 292 -4.11 20.06 24.59
CA GLU A 292 -2.71 20.40 24.31
C GLU A 292 -1.79 19.42 25.04
N GLN A 293 -0.94 18.75 24.25
CA GLN A 293 0.02 17.77 24.74
C GLN A 293 1.46 18.25 24.43
N PRO A 294 2.18 18.77 25.44
CA PRO A 294 3.60 19.07 25.32
C PRO A 294 4.43 17.80 25.11
N ALA A 295 5.52 17.90 24.33
CA ALA A 295 6.45 16.79 24.09
C ALA A 295 7.89 17.29 23.90
N GLU A 296 8.89 16.47 24.23
CA GLU A 296 10.30 16.81 23.96
C GLU A 296 10.68 16.54 22.50
N VAL A 297 10.19 15.42 21.95
CA VAL A 297 10.33 15.02 20.55
C VAL A 297 8.96 14.75 19.95
N ILE A 298 8.71 15.26 18.75
CA ILE A 298 7.48 15.02 17.98
C ILE A 298 7.86 14.35 16.65
N VAL A 299 7.26 13.19 16.39
CA VAL A 299 7.42 12.42 15.15
C VAL A 299 6.11 12.46 14.37
N ILE A 300 6.13 12.97 13.13
CA ILE A 300 4.96 13.01 12.25
C ILE A 300 4.94 11.76 11.36
N ALA A 301 3.89 10.96 11.44
CA ALA A 301 3.76 9.68 10.74
C ALA A 301 2.33 9.44 10.21
N CYS A 302 1.71 10.47 9.61
CA CYS A 302 0.27 10.49 9.32
C CYS A 302 -0.16 9.90 7.96
N SER A 303 0.78 9.40 7.14
CA SER A 303 0.73 9.19 5.66
C SER A 303 1.27 10.37 4.86
N ALA A 304 1.58 10.16 3.57
CA ALA A 304 2.11 11.20 2.69
C ALA A 304 1.19 12.44 2.62
N VAL A 305 -0.13 12.22 2.49
CA VAL A 305 -1.12 13.30 2.36
C VAL A 305 -1.35 14.02 3.69
N GLU A 306 -1.64 13.30 4.78
CA GLU A 306 -1.96 13.95 6.05
C GLU A 306 -0.72 14.54 6.74
N THR A 307 0.49 14.02 6.47
CA THR A 307 1.73 14.63 6.97
C THR A 307 1.94 16.01 6.35
N ALA A 308 1.78 16.11 5.02
CA ALA A 308 1.84 17.41 4.33
C ALA A 308 0.74 18.36 4.82
N ARG A 309 -0.51 17.87 4.91
CA ARG A 309 -1.63 18.67 5.41
C ARG A 309 -1.39 19.20 6.82
N LEU A 310 -0.99 18.34 7.76
CA LEU A 310 -0.74 18.74 9.15
C LEU A 310 0.42 19.74 9.24
N ALA A 311 1.49 19.53 8.46
CA ALA A 311 2.62 20.45 8.42
C ALA A 311 2.19 21.86 7.95
N LEU A 312 1.36 21.94 6.90
CA LEU A 312 0.83 23.20 6.37
C LEU A 312 -0.17 23.87 7.33
N LEU A 313 -1.08 23.10 7.95
CA LEU A 313 -2.00 23.61 8.99
C LEU A 313 -1.23 24.19 10.20
N SER A 314 -0.05 23.63 10.47
CA SER A 314 0.84 24.04 11.55
C SER A 314 1.78 25.18 11.15
N GLY A 315 1.82 25.57 9.87
CA GLY A 315 2.71 26.61 9.35
C GLY A 315 4.19 26.22 9.36
N LEU A 316 4.53 24.92 9.34
CA LEU A 316 5.91 24.45 9.39
C LEU A 316 6.70 24.80 8.12
N ASP A 317 5.99 24.99 7.00
CA ASP A 317 6.53 25.47 5.71
C ASP A 317 7.25 26.82 5.83
N ARG A 318 6.79 27.66 6.77
CA ARG A 318 7.39 28.98 7.05
C ARG A 318 8.71 28.88 7.81
N HIS A 319 8.97 27.74 8.45
CA HIS A 319 10.14 27.50 9.26
C HIS A 319 11.17 26.60 8.56
N ASP A 320 10.76 25.73 7.63
CA ASP A 320 11.68 24.79 6.98
C ASP A 320 12.62 25.45 5.95
N GLY A 321 12.17 26.49 5.25
CA GLY A 321 12.94 27.23 4.24
C GLY A 321 13.33 26.48 2.96
N SER A 322 13.00 25.19 2.85
CA SER A 322 13.21 24.31 1.69
C SER A 322 12.19 24.51 0.56
N GLY A 323 10.96 24.89 0.91
CA GLY A 323 9.85 24.97 -0.05
C GLY A 323 9.39 23.61 -0.58
N MET A 324 9.71 22.51 0.11
CA MET A 324 9.44 21.15 -0.35
C MET A 324 8.26 20.47 0.35
N ILE A 325 7.76 21.04 1.47
CA ILE A 325 6.59 20.48 2.17
C ILE A 325 5.40 20.41 1.22
N GLY A 326 4.86 19.21 1.08
CA GLY A 326 3.73 18.92 0.20
C GLY A 326 4.12 18.62 -1.24
N HIS A 327 5.34 18.88 -1.70
CA HIS A 327 5.76 18.66 -3.10
C HIS A 327 6.35 17.26 -3.34
N ASN A 328 6.50 16.92 -4.62
CA ASN A 328 7.03 15.63 -5.10
C ASN A 328 6.21 14.45 -4.61
N LEU A 329 4.89 14.63 -4.55
CA LEU A 329 3.97 13.52 -4.27
C LEU A 329 4.15 12.47 -5.36
N THR A 330 4.62 11.29 -4.96
CA THR A 330 4.73 10.12 -5.82
C THR A 330 3.72 9.06 -5.42
N ASN A 331 3.33 8.25 -6.39
CA ASN A 331 2.53 7.04 -6.24
C ASN A 331 3.30 5.87 -6.90
N HIS A 332 2.59 4.83 -7.33
CA HIS A 332 3.11 3.88 -8.29
C HIS A 332 2.30 3.94 -9.58
N HIS A 333 2.98 3.90 -10.71
CA HIS A 333 2.32 3.73 -11.99
C HIS A 333 2.04 2.23 -12.17
N ASN A 334 0.76 1.85 -12.21
CA ASN A 334 0.35 0.44 -12.18
C ASN A 334 -0.28 -0.04 -13.49
N PRO A 335 0.52 -0.23 -14.57
CA PRO A 335 0.02 -0.83 -15.80
C PRO A 335 -0.20 -2.33 -15.57
N GLY A 336 -1.34 -2.83 -16.00
CA GLY A 336 -1.70 -4.23 -15.79
C GLY A 336 -2.56 -4.79 -16.92
N ALA A 337 -2.70 -6.11 -16.90
CA ALA A 337 -3.52 -6.87 -17.82
C ALA A 337 -4.46 -7.82 -17.05
N ALA A 338 -5.68 -7.94 -17.55
CA ALA A 338 -6.61 -8.98 -17.14
C ALA A 338 -6.46 -10.15 -18.12
N VAL A 339 -6.13 -11.33 -17.61
CA VAL A 339 -5.86 -12.53 -18.41
C VAL A 339 -6.85 -13.64 -18.07
N VAL A 340 -7.11 -14.53 -19.03
CA VAL A 340 -8.02 -15.68 -18.87
C VAL A 340 -7.20 -16.96 -18.87
N ILE A 341 -7.22 -17.70 -17.78
CA ILE A 341 -6.62 -19.02 -17.63
C ILE A 341 -7.57 -20.06 -18.25
N THR A 342 -7.13 -20.74 -19.32
CA THR A 342 -8.01 -21.54 -20.21
C THR A 342 -7.93 -23.05 -19.99
N ASP A 343 -7.06 -23.52 -19.10
CA ASP A 343 -6.86 -24.96 -18.83
C ASP A 343 -8.02 -25.64 -18.06
N GLY A 344 -9.01 -24.85 -17.60
CA GLY A 344 -10.22 -25.35 -16.93
C GLY A 344 -10.00 -25.82 -15.49
N VAL A 345 -8.80 -25.65 -14.93
CA VAL A 345 -8.46 -26.08 -13.57
C VAL A 345 -8.68 -24.94 -12.58
N HIS A 346 -9.40 -25.24 -11.49
CA HIS A 346 -9.55 -24.40 -10.28
C HIS A 346 -9.97 -22.94 -10.47
N SER A 347 -10.82 -22.66 -11.46
CA SER A 347 -11.25 -21.30 -11.74
C SER A 347 -11.81 -20.60 -10.47
N TRP A 348 -12.63 -21.25 -9.66
CA TRP A 348 -13.29 -20.60 -8.52
C TRP A 348 -12.37 -20.18 -7.35
N ASP A 349 -11.07 -20.49 -7.37
CA ASP A 349 -10.15 -20.31 -6.24
C ASP A 349 -9.19 -19.12 -6.38
N ASN A 350 -9.22 -18.34 -7.47
CA ASN A 350 -8.33 -17.19 -7.67
C ASN A 350 -8.49 -16.09 -6.61
N TYR A 351 -9.62 -16.08 -5.90
CA TYR A 351 -9.80 -15.18 -4.77
C TYR A 351 -9.14 -15.67 -3.49
N ARG A 352 -8.84 -16.97 -3.33
CA ARG A 352 -8.25 -17.54 -2.11
C ARG A 352 -6.74 -17.40 -2.10
N GLY A 353 -6.17 -17.44 -0.90
CA GLY A 353 -4.72 -17.26 -0.70
C GLY A 353 -4.32 -15.80 -0.48
N ALA A 354 -3.02 -15.56 -0.48
CA ALA A 354 -2.49 -14.20 -0.36
C ALA A 354 -2.83 -13.37 -1.62
N TRP A 355 -2.89 -12.05 -1.47
CA TRP A 355 -3.19 -11.15 -2.60
C TRP A 355 -2.12 -11.24 -3.69
N ASN A 356 -0.87 -11.43 -3.33
CA ASN A 356 0.23 -11.63 -4.27
C ASN A 356 1.07 -12.81 -3.78
N THR A 357 1.37 -13.77 -4.66
CA THR A 357 2.17 -14.97 -4.31
C THR A 357 3.39 -15.16 -5.20
N THR A 358 3.40 -14.59 -6.40
CA THR A 358 4.46 -14.78 -7.41
C THR A 358 4.77 -13.46 -8.10
N SER A 359 6.07 -13.16 -8.26
CA SER A 359 6.57 -11.96 -8.92
C SER A 359 7.76 -12.25 -9.83
N ILE A 360 8.05 -11.31 -10.73
CA ILE A 360 9.28 -11.23 -11.52
C ILE A 360 9.88 -9.84 -11.41
N ASP A 361 11.21 -9.78 -11.53
CA ASP A 361 11.99 -8.53 -11.50
C ASP A 361 12.66 -8.21 -12.85
N ASP A 362 12.39 -9.01 -13.88
CA ASP A 362 13.02 -8.93 -15.20
C ASP A 362 12.86 -7.56 -15.88
N TYR A 363 11.84 -6.79 -15.48
CA TYR A 363 11.52 -5.47 -16.00
C TYR A 363 11.93 -4.30 -15.08
N GLN A 364 12.69 -4.56 -14.01
CA GLN A 364 13.22 -3.49 -13.15
C GLN A 364 14.05 -2.48 -13.97
N ASP A 365 14.89 -2.95 -14.90
CA ASP A 365 15.71 -2.12 -15.78
C ASP A 365 15.46 -2.51 -17.25
N LEU A 366 14.91 -1.58 -18.01
CA LEU A 366 14.54 -1.74 -19.43
C LEU A 366 15.68 -1.35 -20.38
N SER A 367 16.83 -0.89 -19.89
CA SER A 367 17.92 -0.37 -20.73
C SER A 367 18.44 -1.38 -21.76
N ALA A 368 18.32 -2.68 -21.44
CA ALA A 368 18.72 -3.78 -22.32
C ALA A 368 17.59 -4.32 -23.21
N GLN A 369 16.37 -3.79 -23.09
CA GLN A 369 15.22 -4.29 -23.83
C GLN A 369 15.27 -3.87 -25.32
N PRO A 370 15.07 -4.80 -26.26
CA PRO A 370 15.08 -4.47 -27.68
C PRO A 370 13.89 -3.60 -28.03
N ASN A 371 14.09 -2.64 -28.95
CA ASN A 371 13.05 -1.75 -29.48
C ASN A 371 12.35 -0.88 -28.42
N LEU A 372 13.05 -0.48 -27.35
CA LEU A 372 12.52 0.47 -26.38
C LEU A 372 12.10 1.78 -27.09
N PRO A 373 10.84 2.23 -26.96
CA PRO A 373 10.39 3.47 -27.59
C PRO A 373 11.23 4.67 -27.15
N GLY A 374 11.61 5.54 -28.09
CA GLY A 374 12.39 6.75 -27.78
C GLY A 374 11.68 7.77 -26.88
N SER A 375 10.38 7.58 -26.63
CA SER A 375 9.62 8.33 -25.63
C SER A 375 9.92 7.91 -24.19
N ILE A 376 10.52 6.74 -23.98
CA ILE A 376 11.02 6.30 -22.67
C ILE A 376 12.42 6.87 -22.51
N VAL A 377 12.50 7.96 -21.73
CA VAL A 377 13.73 8.69 -21.44
C VAL A 377 14.37 8.26 -20.12
N PHE A 378 13.63 7.47 -19.33
CA PHE A 378 14.07 6.88 -18.07
C PHE A 378 13.62 5.41 -18.06
N PRO A 379 14.53 4.48 -18.41
CA PRO A 379 14.19 3.09 -18.72
C PRO A 379 14.06 2.23 -17.46
N ARG A 380 13.42 2.76 -16.42
CA ARG A 380 13.09 2.03 -15.20
C ARG A 380 11.61 1.73 -15.21
N ALA A 381 11.29 0.51 -14.84
CA ALA A 381 9.93 0.05 -14.73
C ALA A 381 9.69 -0.41 -13.30
N GLY A 382 9.60 -1.70 -13.02
CA GLY A 382 9.39 -2.18 -11.67
C GLY A 382 9.10 -3.68 -11.60
N VAL A 383 8.49 -4.08 -10.49
CA VAL A 383 8.14 -5.48 -10.21
C VAL A 383 6.84 -5.81 -10.95
N VAL A 384 6.78 -6.96 -11.59
CA VAL A 384 5.54 -7.48 -12.17
C VAL A 384 5.08 -8.66 -11.32
N SER A 385 3.80 -8.66 -10.96
CA SER A 385 3.24 -9.68 -10.07
C SER A 385 1.90 -10.18 -10.53
N MET A 386 1.58 -11.40 -10.12
CA MET A 386 0.18 -11.83 -10.05
C MET A 386 -0.52 -11.11 -8.91
N ALA A 387 -1.56 -10.38 -9.25
CA ALA A 387 -2.41 -9.66 -8.32
C ALA A 387 -3.71 -10.43 -8.08
N GLY A 388 -4.15 -10.41 -6.83
CA GLY A 388 -5.41 -11.00 -6.41
C GLY A 388 -6.55 -9.99 -6.50
N PRO A 389 -7.78 -10.45 -6.27
CA PRO A 389 -8.90 -9.54 -6.14
C PRO A 389 -8.68 -8.53 -5.00
N SER A 390 -9.21 -7.32 -5.20
CA SER A 390 -9.15 -6.22 -4.25
C SER A 390 -10.35 -5.29 -4.43
N PRO A 391 -10.94 -4.72 -3.36
CA PRO A 391 -11.97 -3.73 -3.50
C PRO A 391 -11.28 -2.41 -3.88
N GLY A 392 -11.65 -1.85 -5.03
CA GLY A 392 -11.23 -0.49 -5.41
C GLY A 392 -9.98 -0.32 -6.27
N TYR A 393 -9.40 -1.37 -6.85
CA TYR A 393 -8.38 -1.27 -7.92
C TYR A 393 -8.94 -1.84 -9.25
N PRO A 394 -8.49 -1.36 -10.43
CA PRO A 394 -9.27 -0.59 -11.42
C PRO A 394 -10.56 -1.21 -11.99
N LEU A 395 -10.88 -2.46 -11.64
CA LEU A 395 -12.09 -3.14 -12.05
C LEU A 395 -13.07 -3.42 -10.90
N GLY A 396 -12.74 -3.09 -9.64
CA GLY A 396 -13.64 -3.25 -8.50
C GLY A 396 -14.00 -4.70 -8.17
N VAL A 397 -13.24 -5.66 -8.69
CA VAL A 397 -13.41 -7.08 -8.43
C VAL A 397 -12.61 -7.47 -7.19
N GLY A 398 -13.20 -7.12 -6.04
CA GLY A 398 -12.84 -7.70 -4.76
C GLY A 398 -13.39 -9.12 -4.66
N GLY A 399 -14.29 -9.34 -3.72
CA GLY A 399 -15.02 -10.60 -3.64
C GLY A 399 -16.18 -10.73 -4.65
N PRO A 400 -16.95 -11.84 -4.55
CA PRO A 400 -18.09 -12.12 -5.41
C PRO A 400 -19.18 -11.02 -5.38
N VAL A 401 -19.32 -10.31 -4.26
CA VAL A 401 -20.30 -9.23 -4.11
C VAL A 401 -19.83 -7.98 -4.83
N SER A 402 -18.55 -7.61 -4.71
CA SER A 402 -17.98 -6.47 -5.43
C SER A 402 -18.01 -6.70 -6.94
N LEU A 403 -17.71 -7.93 -7.38
CA LEU A 403 -17.89 -8.35 -8.76
C LEU A 403 -19.35 -8.18 -9.21
N ALA A 404 -20.32 -8.67 -8.43
CA ALA A 404 -21.74 -8.49 -8.75
C ALA A 404 -22.13 -7.00 -8.89
N VAL A 405 -21.66 -6.13 -7.98
CA VAL A 405 -21.87 -4.67 -8.07
C VAL A 405 -21.23 -4.10 -9.35
N GLY A 406 -19.99 -4.50 -9.65
CA GLY A 406 -19.28 -4.11 -10.86
C GLY A 406 -19.95 -4.58 -12.15
N ILE A 407 -20.69 -5.69 -12.11
CA ILE A 407 -21.49 -6.20 -13.24
C ILE A 407 -22.80 -5.42 -13.39
N MET A 408 -23.46 -5.10 -12.26
CA MET A 408 -24.75 -4.41 -12.28
C MET A 408 -24.65 -2.92 -12.64
N LYS A 409 -23.48 -2.27 -12.39
CA LYS A 409 -23.20 -0.83 -12.55
C LYS A 409 -24.44 0.07 -12.46
N PRO A 410 -25.11 0.18 -11.30
CA PRO A 410 -26.27 1.04 -11.17
C PRO A 410 -25.88 2.51 -11.47
N PRO A 411 -26.74 3.28 -12.16
CA PRO A 411 -26.48 4.69 -12.44
C PRO A 411 -26.14 5.46 -11.16
N GLY A 412 -25.05 6.24 -11.18
CA GLY A 412 -24.63 7.11 -10.07
C GLY A 412 -23.74 6.47 -9.00
N PHE A 413 -23.37 5.19 -9.13
CA PHE A 413 -22.56 4.50 -8.12
C PHE A 413 -21.04 4.71 -8.26
N TYR A 414 -20.56 5.15 -9.43
CA TYR A 414 -19.17 5.55 -9.66
C TYR A 414 -19.12 6.90 -10.39
N ALA A 415 -18.16 7.75 -10.03
CA ALA A 415 -17.87 8.98 -10.78
C ALA A 415 -17.34 8.60 -12.17
N GLY A 416 -18.11 8.92 -13.23
CA GLY A 416 -17.64 8.86 -14.62
C GLY A 416 -18.00 7.60 -15.44
N GLY A 417 -18.89 6.71 -15.02
CA GLY A 417 -19.22 5.54 -15.86
C GLY A 417 -20.44 4.74 -15.44
N GLY A 418 -21.64 5.26 -15.74
CA GLY A 418 -22.86 4.45 -15.72
C GLY A 418 -23.07 3.78 -17.07
N ASN A 419 -22.68 2.50 -17.21
CA ASN A 419 -23.27 1.66 -18.24
C ASN A 419 -24.48 0.97 -17.62
N THR A 420 -25.65 1.18 -18.21
CA THR A 420 -26.89 0.43 -17.96
C THR A 420 -26.71 -1.03 -18.35
N PHE A 421 -25.96 -1.82 -17.57
CA PHE A 421 -25.86 -3.25 -17.79
C PHE A 421 -26.95 -3.94 -16.97
N SER A 422 -28.06 -4.26 -17.63
CA SER A 422 -28.95 -5.31 -17.13
C SER A 422 -28.28 -6.65 -17.46
N PRO A 423 -28.06 -7.56 -16.49
CA PRO A 423 -27.47 -8.86 -16.79
C PRO A 423 -28.28 -9.55 -17.88
N VAL A 424 -27.60 -10.19 -18.82
CA VAL A 424 -28.25 -10.94 -19.91
C VAL A 424 -29.12 -12.02 -19.28
N GLY A 425 -30.45 -11.85 -19.36
CA GLY A 425 -31.42 -12.77 -18.74
C GLY A 425 -32.04 -12.33 -17.40
N GLY A 426 -31.74 -11.11 -16.91
CA GLY A 426 -32.32 -10.57 -15.69
C GLY A 426 -31.89 -11.29 -14.40
N TRP A 427 -32.56 -11.00 -13.29
CA TRP A 427 -32.35 -11.65 -11.99
C TRP A 427 -32.72 -13.14 -12.04
N GLY A 428 -32.05 -13.97 -11.23
CA GLY A 428 -32.30 -15.41 -11.15
C GLY A 428 -31.24 -16.24 -11.88
N ALA A 429 -31.65 -17.31 -12.57
CA ALA A 429 -30.72 -18.26 -13.18
C ALA A 429 -29.80 -17.62 -14.25
N GLY A 430 -30.30 -16.66 -15.04
CA GLY A 430 -29.50 -15.93 -16.04
C GLY A 430 -28.40 -15.07 -15.39
N PHE A 431 -28.71 -14.40 -14.27
CA PHE A 431 -27.71 -13.71 -13.47
C PHE A 431 -26.68 -14.66 -12.88
N LEU A 432 -27.09 -15.80 -12.33
CA LEU A 432 -26.16 -16.82 -11.80
C LEU A 432 -25.26 -17.39 -12.90
N GLN A 433 -25.80 -17.60 -14.11
CA GLN A 433 -25.02 -18.02 -15.27
C GLN A 433 -24.06 -16.92 -15.73
N THR A 434 -24.48 -15.65 -15.71
CA THR A 434 -23.62 -14.51 -16.04
C THR A 434 -22.49 -14.37 -15.02
N MET A 435 -22.77 -14.54 -13.72
CA MET A 435 -21.78 -14.58 -12.66
C MET A 435 -20.84 -15.78 -12.81
N ALA A 436 -21.35 -16.96 -13.18
CA ALA A 436 -20.53 -18.15 -13.42
C ALA A 436 -19.67 -18.04 -14.70
N ALA A 437 -20.19 -17.37 -15.73
CA ALA A 437 -19.54 -17.18 -17.03
C ALA A 437 -18.70 -15.89 -17.12
N GLY A 438 -18.75 -15.03 -16.09
CA GLY A 438 -17.88 -13.86 -15.91
C GLY A 438 -18.26 -12.61 -16.69
N GLY A 439 -19.55 -12.42 -16.95
CA GLY A 439 -20.01 -11.24 -17.66
C GLY A 439 -19.85 -9.96 -16.84
N GLY A 440 -18.84 -9.13 -17.16
CA GLY A 440 -18.65 -7.81 -16.53
C GLY A 440 -17.56 -6.91 -17.11
N ALA A 441 -16.62 -7.45 -17.90
CA ALA A 441 -15.58 -6.66 -18.56
C ALA A 441 -15.26 -7.23 -19.96
N GLY A 442 -16.21 -7.10 -20.90
CA GLY A 442 -15.91 -7.10 -22.34
C GLY A 442 -15.36 -8.38 -23.00
N GLY A 443 -15.32 -9.54 -22.34
CA GLY A 443 -14.84 -10.79 -22.95
C GLY A 443 -15.41 -12.08 -22.34
N PRO A 444 -15.39 -13.20 -23.09
CA PRO A 444 -15.83 -14.51 -22.62
C PRO A 444 -14.76 -15.11 -21.68
N GLY A 445 -14.93 -14.94 -20.38
CA GLY A 445 -14.06 -15.58 -19.39
C GLY A 445 -14.73 -15.58 -18.02
N ALA A 446 -14.87 -16.76 -17.40
CA ALA A 446 -15.42 -16.91 -16.06
C ALA A 446 -14.64 -16.04 -15.05
N PRO A 447 -15.26 -15.52 -13.96
CA PRO A 447 -14.51 -14.76 -12.95
C PRO A 447 -13.47 -15.64 -12.26
N GLY A 448 -13.67 -16.95 -12.33
CA GLY A 448 -12.67 -17.88 -11.88
C GLY A 448 -11.50 -18.11 -12.85
N ALA A 449 -11.69 -17.87 -14.14
CA ALA A 449 -10.60 -17.95 -15.10
C ALA A 449 -9.82 -16.63 -15.16
N LEU A 450 -10.38 -15.54 -14.61
CA LEU A 450 -9.76 -14.23 -14.65
C LEU A 450 -8.63 -14.14 -13.62
N ALA A 451 -7.46 -13.73 -14.08
CA ALA A 451 -6.33 -13.39 -13.23
C ALA A 451 -5.79 -12.02 -13.64
N PHE A 452 -5.09 -11.36 -12.73
CA PHE A 452 -4.55 -10.02 -12.96
C PHE A 452 -3.04 -10.06 -12.88
N ILE A 453 -2.40 -9.55 -13.92
CA ILE A 453 -0.98 -9.22 -13.91
C ILE A 453 -0.91 -7.72 -13.70
N ASP A 454 -0.20 -7.29 -12.66
CA ASP A 454 -0.01 -5.87 -12.36
C ASP A 454 1.49 -5.59 -12.24
N ALA A 455 1.93 -4.50 -12.84
CA ALA A 455 3.28 -4.00 -12.66
C ALA A 455 3.25 -2.86 -11.66
N VAL A 456 4.11 -2.87 -10.66
CA VAL A 456 4.32 -1.73 -9.77
C VAL A 456 5.51 -0.94 -10.30
N ALA A 457 5.24 -0.02 -11.22
CA ALA A 457 6.28 0.76 -11.90
C ALA A 457 6.56 2.09 -11.20
N GLU A 458 7.78 2.58 -11.42
CA GLU A 458 8.24 3.87 -10.91
C GLU A 458 7.32 5.02 -11.33
N ASP A 459 7.09 5.95 -10.40
CA ASP A 459 6.47 7.25 -10.67
C ASP A 459 7.53 8.33 -10.41
N LEU A 460 7.89 9.08 -11.44
CA LEU A 460 8.96 10.05 -11.33
C LEU A 460 8.53 11.22 -10.44
N PRO A 461 9.38 11.66 -9.49
CA PRO A 461 9.06 12.80 -8.66
C PRO A 461 8.95 14.06 -9.52
N GLN A 462 7.90 14.84 -9.28
CA GLN A 462 7.60 16.08 -9.99
C GLN A 462 7.25 17.15 -8.95
N PHE A 463 7.88 18.34 -9.05
CA PHE A 463 7.59 19.43 -8.11
C PHE A 463 6.10 19.81 -8.09
N GLY A 464 5.44 19.79 -9.26
CA GLY A 464 4.02 20.15 -9.39
C GLY A 464 3.05 19.09 -8.84
N ASN A 465 3.50 17.86 -8.64
CA ASN A 465 2.70 16.86 -7.93
C ASN A 465 2.81 17.15 -6.43
N MET A 466 1.69 17.54 -5.83
CA MET A 466 1.72 18.11 -4.49
C MET A 466 0.43 17.94 -3.68
N VAL A 467 0.55 18.16 -2.38
CA VAL A 467 -0.53 18.29 -1.41
C VAL A 467 -0.48 19.69 -0.81
N ASP A 468 -1.53 20.47 -1.00
CA ASP A 468 -1.74 21.76 -0.33
C ASP A 468 -3.08 21.81 0.42
N LEU A 469 -3.44 22.99 0.95
CA LEU A 469 -4.70 23.20 1.64
C LEU A 469 -5.75 23.76 0.68
N ASP A 470 -6.93 23.15 0.62
CA ASP A 470 -8.04 23.67 -0.16
C ASP A 470 -8.63 24.93 0.52
N PRO A 471 -8.71 26.08 -0.16
CA PRO A 471 -9.26 27.29 0.45
C PRO A 471 -10.79 27.31 0.51
N GLY A 472 -11.47 26.44 -0.25
CA GLY A 472 -12.93 26.43 -0.39
C GLY A 472 -13.63 25.24 0.25
N VAL A 473 -12.88 24.24 0.71
CA VAL A 473 -13.43 23.01 1.31
C VAL A 473 -12.81 22.77 2.68
N THR A 474 -13.66 22.52 3.67
CA THR A 474 -13.26 22.17 5.03
C THR A 474 -13.81 20.81 5.42
N ASP A 475 -13.13 20.15 6.37
CA ASP A 475 -13.67 18.97 7.03
C ASP A 475 -14.77 19.34 8.03
N VAL A 476 -15.34 18.32 8.69
CA VAL A 476 -16.36 18.49 9.74
C VAL A 476 -15.87 19.32 10.94
N TYR A 477 -14.55 19.48 11.11
CA TYR A 477 -13.94 20.28 12.17
C TYR A 477 -13.70 21.74 11.76
N GLY A 478 -14.06 22.10 10.51
CA GLY A 478 -13.84 23.43 9.97
C GLY A 478 -12.39 23.70 9.54
N LEU A 479 -11.55 22.66 9.45
CA LEU A 479 -10.17 22.78 9.00
C LEU A 479 -10.08 22.61 7.47
N PRO A 480 -9.24 23.38 6.76
CA PRO A 480 -8.97 23.15 5.35
C PRO A 480 -8.61 21.70 5.06
N VAL A 481 -9.24 21.10 4.04
CA VAL A 481 -8.91 19.74 3.63
C VAL A 481 -7.63 19.68 2.80
N ALA A 482 -7.05 18.49 2.69
CA ALA A 482 -5.98 18.27 1.74
C ALA A 482 -6.52 18.38 0.30
N ARG A 483 -5.86 19.20 -0.51
CA ARG A 483 -6.02 19.25 -1.96
C ARG A 483 -4.83 18.57 -2.61
N VAL A 484 -5.12 17.48 -3.32
CA VAL A 484 -4.13 16.68 -4.04
C VAL A 484 -4.06 17.15 -5.48
N THR A 485 -2.85 17.49 -5.93
CA THR A 485 -2.54 17.78 -7.33
C THR A 485 -1.61 16.69 -7.84
N TYR A 486 -2.01 15.96 -8.87
CA TYR A 486 -1.20 14.86 -9.39
C TYR A 486 -1.45 14.61 -10.87
N GLN A 487 -0.36 14.40 -11.61
CA GLN A 487 -0.35 13.88 -12.97
C GLN A 487 0.82 12.92 -13.16
N ASN A 488 0.62 11.91 -14.01
CA ASN A 488 1.71 11.01 -14.41
C ASN A 488 2.73 11.77 -15.25
N HIS A 489 4.02 11.49 -15.06
CA HIS A 489 5.04 12.02 -15.95
C HIS A 489 4.88 11.41 -17.36
N PRO A 490 5.21 12.13 -18.45
CA PRO A 490 5.16 11.56 -19.80
C PRO A 490 5.97 10.27 -19.97
N ASN A 491 7.09 10.15 -19.25
CA ASN A 491 7.88 8.92 -19.21
C ASN A 491 7.10 7.75 -18.61
N ASP A 492 6.39 7.96 -17.50
CA ASP A 492 5.68 6.89 -16.80
C ASP A 492 4.54 6.34 -17.67
N ILE A 493 3.85 7.24 -18.39
CA ILE A 493 2.86 6.86 -19.41
C ILE A 493 3.50 6.02 -20.52
N ALA A 494 4.67 6.44 -21.02
CA ALA A 494 5.38 5.72 -22.07
C ALA A 494 5.84 4.32 -21.60
N VAL A 495 6.35 4.21 -20.38
CA VAL A 495 6.70 2.93 -19.73
C VAL A 495 5.46 2.05 -19.57
N GLY A 496 4.35 2.61 -19.10
CA GLY A 496 3.09 1.88 -18.96
C GLY A 496 2.53 1.35 -20.29
N GLN A 497 2.60 2.16 -21.36
CA GLN A 497 2.20 1.73 -22.70
C GLN A 497 3.09 0.62 -23.25
N TYR A 498 4.40 0.70 -23.00
CA TYR A 498 5.33 -0.37 -23.36
C TYR A 498 5.01 -1.66 -22.60
N PHE A 499 4.77 -1.56 -21.28
CA PHE A 499 4.46 -2.70 -20.43
C PHE A 499 3.28 -3.52 -20.95
N ILE A 500 2.17 -2.87 -21.32
CA ILE A 500 0.97 -3.54 -21.85
C ILE A 500 1.30 -4.45 -23.05
N GLY A 501 2.35 -4.14 -23.82
CA GLY A 501 2.77 -4.94 -24.97
C GLY A 501 3.72 -6.10 -24.65
N VAL A 502 4.28 -6.18 -23.44
CA VAL A 502 5.33 -7.15 -23.07
C VAL A 502 5.02 -7.96 -21.80
N LEU A 503 3.84 -7.77 -21.21
CA LEU A 503 3.42 -8.58 -20.06
C LEU A 503 3.31 -10.08 -20.44
N PRO A 504 3.72 -11.00 -19.56
CA PRO A 504 3.75 -12.44 -19.81
C PRO A 504 2.40 -13.10 -20.14
#